data_AF-A0A946XM93-F1
#
_entry.id   AF-A0A946XM93-F1
#
_cell.length_a   1.000
_cell.length_b   1.000
_cell.length_c   1.000
_cell.angle_alpha   90.00
_cell.angle_beta   90.00
_cell.angle_gamma   90.00
#
_symmetry.space_group_name_H-M   'P 1'
#
loop_
_entity.id
_entity.type
_entity.pdbx_description
1 polymer ?
#
loop_
_entity_poly.entity_id
_entity_poly.type
_entity_poly.pdbx_seq_one_letter_code
_entity_poly.pdbx_strand_id
1 'polypeptide(L)'
;MRALIKTILHALGAKNCREAGDGADAFKELRHFPADVIICDWNMSPLDGLDFVKLVRTGGDSPNPFVPIIMLTGHTEMAKVIEARDSGVHEFLAKPISAKSIYARVKAIIEKPREFIKTKRYFGPDRRRSSVGYKGTERRIANLEGSEGELSQDEVEALLGG
;
A
#
# COMPACT_ATOMS: atom_id res chain seq x y z
N MET A 1 -15.98 -7.02 4.83
CA MET A 1 -14.88 -6.11 5.27
C MET A 1 -15.07 -4.67 4.80
N ARG A 2 -15.53 -4.41 3.56
CA ARG A 2 -15.77 -3.04 3.03
C ARG A 2 -16.61 -2.13 3.94
N ALA A 3 -17.74 -2.63 4.45
CA ALA A 3 -18.62 -1.86 5.35
C ALA A 3 -17.90 -1.36 6.62
N LEU A 4 -17.05 -2.20 7.23
CA LEU A 4 -16.28 -1.82 8.43
C LEU A 4 -15.30 -0.68 8.12
N ILE A 5 -14.55 -0.79 7.02
CA ILE A 5 -13.58 0.23 6.60
C ILE A 5 -14.32 1.54 6.32
N LYS A 6 -15.45 1.49 5.61
CA LYS A 6 -16.27 2.67 5.34
C LYS A 6 -16.79 3.33 6.62
N THR A 7 -17.27 2.55 7.59
CA THR A 7 -17.68 3.08 8.89
C THR A 7 -16.52 3.77 9.61
N ILE A 8 -15.33 3.15 9.61
CA ILE A 8 -14.13 3.74 10.21
C ILE A 8 -13.76 5.04 9.49
N LEU A 9 -13.72 5.04 8.16
CA LEU A 9 -13.39 6.24 7.37
C LEU A 9 -14.37 7.39 7.63
N HIS A 10 -15.67 7.11 7.68
CA HIS A 10 -16.66 8.12 8.04
C HIS A 10 -16.47 8.64 9.46
N ALA A 11 -16.17 7.76 10.43
CA ALA A 11 -15.85 8.17 11.80
C ALA A 11 -14.58 9.03 11.89
N LEU A 12 -13.63 8.82 10.97
CA LEU A 12 -12.41 9.65 10.82
C LEU A 12 -12.66 10.94 10.01
N GLY A 13 -13.88 11.21 9.55
CA GLY A 13 -14.27 12.44 8.88
C GLY A 13 -14.28 12.38 7.34
N ALA A 14 -14.09 11.21 6.73
CA ALA A 14 -14.23 11.07 5.28
C ALA A 14 -15.69 11.34 4.86
N LYS A 15 -15.88 12.32 3.98
CA LYS A 15 -17.22 12.74 3.51
C LYS A 15 -17.78 11.79 2.46
N ASN A 16 -16.94 11.43 1.48
CA ASN A 16 -17.32 10.63 0.33
C ASN A 16 -16.51 9.34 0.29
N CYS A 17 -17.21 8.21 0.34
CA CYS A 17 -16.61 6.89 0.17
C CYS A 17 -17.30 6.17 -0.99
N ARG A 18 -16.51 5.64 -1.92
CA ARG A 18 -16.96 4.73 -2.98
C ARG A 18 -16.37 3.35 -2.73
N GLU A 19 -17.12 2.33 -3.09
CA GLU A 19 -16.74 0.94 -2.94
C GLU A 19 -16.67 0.31 -4.32
N ALA A 20 -15.72 -0.59 -4.51
CA ALA A 20 -15.59 -1.39 -5.72
C ALA A 20 -15.52 -2.88 -5.36
N GLY A 21 -15.98 -3.71 -6.29
CA GLY A 21 -15.97 -5.17 -6.14
C GLY A 21 -14.56 -5.77 -6.24
N ASP A 22 -13.76 -5.22 -7.14
CA ASP A 22 -12.45 -5.72 -7.57
C ASP A 22 -11.59 -4.60 -8.18
N GLY A 23 -10.37 -4.91 -8.62
CA GLY A 23 -9.46 -3.93 -9.20
C GLY A 23 -9.94 -3.30 -10.52
N ALA A 24 -10.64 -4.05 -11.38
CA ALA A 24 -11.11 -3.54 -12.66
C ALA A 24 -12.29 -2.56 -12.46
N ASP A 25 -13.20 -2.90 -11.54
CA ASP A 25 -14.28 -2.02 -11.09
C ASP A 25 -13.72 -0.75 -10.44
N ALA A 26 -12.75 -0.90 -9.53
CA ALA A 26 -12.07 0.23 -8.89
C ALA A 26 -11.42 1.17 -9.90
N PHE A 27 -10.76 0.63 -10.94
CA PHE A 27 -10.11 1.44 -11.97
C PHE A 27 -11.12 2.22 -12.84
N LYS A 28 -12.31 1.65 -13.08
CA LYS A 28 -13.41 2.38 -13.74
C LYS A 28 -13.93 3.51 -12.87
N GLU A 29 -14.18 3.23 -11.59
CA GLU A 29 -14.68 4.22 -10.62
C GLU A 29 -13.73 5.42 -10.46
N LEU A 30 -12.41 5.21 -10.51
CA LEU A 30 -11.43 6.30 -10.43
C LEU A 30 -11.59 7.38 -11.52
N ARG A 31 -12.25 7.07 -12.64
CA ARG A 31 -12.53 8.07 -13.69
C ARG A 31 -13.65 9.02 -13.32
N HIS A 32 -14.56 8.59 -12.46
CA HIS A 32 -15.74 9.35 -12.04
C HIS A 32 -15.61 9.87 -10.60
N PHE A 33 -14.72 9.28 -9.82
CA PHE A 33 -14.45 9.62 -8.44
C PHE A 33 -12.95 9.92 -8.26
N PRO A 34 -12.55 11.21 -8.23
CA PRO A 34 -11.17 11.60 -7.97
C PRO A 34 -10.84 11.34 -6.50
N ALA A 35 -10.45 10.11 -6.18
CA ALA A 35 -10.16 9.69 -4.82
C ALA A 35 -8.89 10.38 -4.28
N ASP A 36 -8.95 10.85 -3.03
CA ASP A 36 -7.78 11.40 -2.32
C ASP A 36 -6.89 10.30 -1.74
N VAL A 37 -7.48 9.16 -1.39
CA VAL A 37 -6.81 7.96 -0.87
C VAL A 37 -7.58 6.75 -1.34
N ILE A 38 -6.87 5.71 -1.76
CA ILE A 38 -7.44 4.40 -2.07
C ILE A 38 -7.03 3.42 -0.99
N ILE A 39 -8.00 2.67 -0.46
CA ILE A 39 -7.75 1.49 0.36
C ILE A 39 -8.14 0.27 -0.46
N CYS A 40 -7.15 -0.55 -0.80
CA CYS A 40 -7.31 -1.70 -1.70
C CYS A 40 -6.99 -2.99 -0.97
N ASP A 41 -7.77 -4.04 -1.20
CA ASP A 41 -7.41 -5.39 -0.75
C ASP A 41 -6.42 -6.02 -1.73
N TRP A 42 -5.44 -6.78 -1.22
CA TRP A 42 -4.56 -7.58 -2.08
C TRP A 42 -5.36 -8.67 -2.79
N ASN A 43 -6.13 -9.45 -2.03
CA ASN A 43 -6.79 -10.64 -2.53
C ASN A 43 -8.17 -10.25 -3.09
N MET A 44 -8.21 -9.90 -4.37
CA MET A 44 -9.43 -9.61 -5.13
C MET A 44 -9.43 -10.37 -6.45
N SER A 45 -10.61 -10.52 -7.05
CA SER A 45 -10.81 -11.19 -8.34
C SER A 45 -11.91 -10.46 -9.12
N PRO A 46 -11.80 -10.31 -10.45
CA PRO A 46 -10.79 -10.94 -11.33
C PRO A 46 -9.44 -10.22 -11.38
N LEU A 47 -9.39 -8.92 -11.07
CA LEU A 47 -8.12 -8.18 -10.98
C LEU A 47 -7.73 -8.01 -9.52
N ASP A 48 -6.55 -8.51 -9.16
CA ASP A 48 -6.04 -8.42 -7.80
C ASP A 48 -5.56 -7.01 -7.45
N GLY A 49 -5.29 -6.77 -6.17
CA GLY A 49 -4.88 -5.46 -5.70
C GLY A 49 -3.53 -5.01 -6.26
N LEU A 50 -2.60 -5.95 -6.44
CA LEU A 50 -1.23 -5.65 -6.89
C LEU A 50 -1.24 -5.18 -8.35
N ASP A 51 -1.96 -5.90 -9.21
CA ASP A 51 -2.13 -5.55 -10.61
C ASP A 51 -2.97 -4.30 -10.78
N PHE A 52 -3.97 -4.08 -9.92
CA PHE A 52 -4.68 -2.80 -9.85
C PHE A 52 -3.73 -1.64 -9.52
N VAL A 53 -2.82 -1.78 -8.55
CA VAL A 53 -1.84 -0.72 -8.25
C VAL A 53 -0.94 -0.47 -9.46
N LYS A 54 -0.42 -1.51 -10.11
CA LYS A 54 0.40 -1.35 -11.33
C LYS A 54 -0.39 -0.62 -12.42
N LEU A 55 -1.66 -0.94 -12.60
CA LEU A 55 -2.55 -0.30 -13.56
C LEU A 55 -2.75 1.19 -13.24
N VAL A 56 -2.98 1.54 -11.98
CA VAL A 56 -3.07 2.95 -11.53
C VAL A 56 -1.75 3.69 -11.79
N ARG A 57 -0.59 3.06 -11.54
CA ARG A 57 0.71 3.72 -11.68
C ARG A 57 1.19 3.85 -13.12
N THR A 58 0.87 2.89 -13.98
CA THR A 58 1.50 2.77 -15.31
C THR A 58 0.52 2.73 -16.48
N GLY A 59 -0.79 2.58 -16.22
CA GLY A 59 -1.84 2.65 -17.24
C GLY A 59 -1.84 4.00 -17.94
N GLY A 60 -1.82 3.98 -19.28
CA GLY A 60 -1.81 5.20 -20.09
C GLY A 60 -3.08 6.05 -19.95
N ASP A 61 -4.17 5.43 -19.50
CA ASP A 61 -5.47 6.02 -19.23
C ASP A 61 -5.78 6.17 -17.74
N SER A 62 -4.76 6.03 -16.87
CA SER A 62 -4.91 6.24 -15.43
C SER A 62 -5.25 7.70 -15.14
N PRO A 63 -6.37 7.97 -14.45
CA PRO A 63 -6.83 9.34 -14.20
C PRO A 63 -5.95 10.07 -13.18
N ASN A 64 -5.38 9.35 -12.22
CA ASN A 64 -4.49 9.92 -11.21
C ASN A 64 -3.43 8.88 -10.81
N PRO A 65 -2.27 8.85 -11.49
CA PRO A 65 -1.21 7.92 -11.13
C PRO A 65 -0.51 8.31 -9.82
N PHE A 66 -0.77 9.49 -9.24
CA PHE A 66 -0.18 9.97 -7.98
C PHE A 66 -1.05 9.69 -6.75
N VAL A 67 -2.24 9.11 -6.91
CA VAL A 67 -3.15 8.87 -5.78
C VAL A 67 -2.49 7.98 -4.71
N PRO A 68 -2.53 8.36 -3.42
CA PRO A 68 -2.08 7.50 -2.34
C PRO A 68 -2.87 6.19 -2.27
N ILE A 69 -2.15 5.07 -2.13
CA ILE A 69 -2.75 3.74 -2.06
C ILE A 69 -2.29 3.03 -0.79
N ILE A 70 -3.24 2.62 0.05
CA ILE A 70 -3.04 1.75 1.21
C ILE A 70 -3.50 0.34 0.83
N MET A 71 -2.58 -0.63 0.87
CA MET A 71 -2.88 -2.03 0.57
C MET A 71 -3.23 -2.80 1.86
N LEU A 72 -4.34 -3.53 1.85
CA LEU A 72 -4.72 -4.46 2.90
C LEU A 72 -4.23 -5.85 2.51
N THR A 73 -3.53 -6.54 3.40
CA THR A 73 -2.98 -7.87 3.11
C THR A 73 -3.21 -8.83 4.27
N GLY A 74 -3.47 -10.10 3.96
CA GLY A 74 -3.37 -11.20 4.93
C GLY A 74 -1.98 -11.84 4.95
N HIS A 75 -1.14 -11.52 3.95
CA HIS A 75 0.21 -12.05 3.81
C HIS A 75 1.19 -11.21 4.61
N THR A 76 1.96 -11.85 5.47
CA THR A 76 3.00 -11.24 6.31
C THR A 76 4.41 -11.63 5.87
N GLU A 77 4.54 -12.37 4.77
CA GLU A 77 5.83 -12.75 4.19
C GLU A 77 6.61 -11.53 3.68
N MET A 78 7.91 -11.45 4.00
CA MET A 78 8.77 -10.35 3.55
C MET A 78 8.75 -10.18 2.02
N ALA A 79 8.77 -11.28 1.27
CA ALA A 79 8.74 -11.25 -0.19
C ALA A 79 7.51 -10.50 -0.72
N LYS A 80 6.34 -10.74 -0.13
CA LYS A 80 5.07 -10.07 -0.50
C LYS A 80 5.07 -8.60 -0.14
N VAL A 81 5.65 -8.24 1.00
CA VAL A 81 5.82 -6.83 1.39
C VAL A 81 6.71 -6.08 0.39
N ILE A 82 7.83 -6.69 -0.02
CA ILE A 82 8.72 -6.10 -1.03
C ILE A 82 8.01 -5.96 -2.37
N GLU A 83 7.33 -7.02 -2.83
CA GLU A 83 6.61 -7.06 -4.10
C GLU A 83 5.62 -5.90 -4.22
N ALA A 84 4.80 -5.68 -3.20
CA ALA A 84 3.82 -4.63 -3.27
C ALA A 84 4.40 -3.23 -3.04
N ARG A 85 5.46 -3.07 -2.24
CA ARG A 85 6.21 -1.80 -2.21
C ARG A 85 6.74 -1.44 -3.60
N ASP A 86 7.28 -2.43 -4.31
CA ASP A 86 7.83 -2.27 -5.65
C ASP A 86 6.75 -2.06 -6.72
N SER A 87 5.48 -2.36 -6.43
CA SER A 87 4.34 -1.99 -7.29
C SER A 87 3.93 -0.52 -7.21
N GLY A 88 4.36 0.22 -6.17
CA GLY A 88 4.01 1.63 -5.98
C GLY A 88 2.93 1.91 -4.93
N VAL A 89 2.77 1.01 -3.96
CA VAL A 89 1.91 1.22 -2.78
C VAL A 89 2.51 2.27 -1.83
N HIS A 90 1.64 3.07 -1.19
CA HIS A 90 2.03 4.05 -0.18
C HIS A 90 2.19 3.43 1.19
N GLU A 91 1.18 2.70 1.65
CA GLU A 91 1.18 2.11 2.98
C GLU A 91 0.54 0.72 2.92
N PHE A 92 0.78 -0.07 3.95
CA PHE A 92 0.20 -1.39 4.08
C PHE A 92 -0.49 -1.54 5.42
N LEU A 93 -1.49 -2.41 5.46
CA LEU A 93 -2.18 -2.83 6.66
C LEU A 93 -2.36 -4.35 6.63
N ALA A 94 -1.76 -5.02 7.61
CA ALA A 94 -2.05 -6.41 7.87
C ALA A 94 -3.47 -6.56 8.41
N LYS A 95 -4.19 -7.56 7.92
CA LYS A 95 -5.48 -7.98 8.49
C LYS A 95 -5.21 -8.80 9.76
N PRO A 96 -6.03 -8.67 10.82
CA PRO A 96 -7.29 -7.90 10.90
C PRO A 96 -7.08 -6.39 11.08
N ILE A 97 -8.01 -5.60 10.53
CA ILE A 97 -7.92 -4.13 10.50
C ILE A 97 -8.59 -3.50 11.72
N SER A 98 -7.97 -2.45 12.29
CA SER A 98 -8.53 -1.64 13.36
C SER A 98 -8.67 -0.17 12.94
N ALA A 99 -9.52 0.58 13.64
CA ALA A 99 -9.63 2.03 13.43
C ALA A 99 -8.30 2.75 13.67
N LYS A 100 -7.56 2.32 14.70
CA LYS A 100 -6.23 2.84 15.04
C LYS A 100 -5.24 2.62 13.89
N SER A 101 -5.21 1.43 13.29
CA SER A 101 -4.26 1.12 12.22
C SER A 101 -4.60 1.89 10.93
N ILE A 102 -5.87 2.00 10.54
CA ILE A 102 -6.29 2.85 9.40
C ILE A 102 -5.87 4.31 9.65
N TYR A 103 -6.22 4.86 10.82
CA TYR A 103 -5.88 6.24 11.16
C TYR A 103 -4.38 6.50 11.08
N ALA A 104 -3.56 5.60 11.64
CA ALA A 104 -2.10 5.74 11.61
C ALA A 104 -1.55 5.80 10.17
N ARG A 105 -2.07 4.99 9.23
CA ARG A 105 -1.59 4.98 7.84
C ARG A 105 -2.07 6.18 7.04
N VAL A 106 -3.33 6.58 7.21
CA VAL A 106 -3.84 7.81 6.59
C VAL A 106 -3.05 9.03 7.09
N LYS A 107 -2.82 9.11 8.41
CA LYS A 107 -2.00 10.15 9.02
C LYS A 107 -0.57 10.16 8.45
N ALA A 108 0.07 8.99 8.33
CA ALA A 108 1.43 8.88 7.78
C ALA A 108 1.51 9.41 6.34
N ILE A 109 0.53 9.08 5.49
CA ILE A 109 0.49 9.58 4.10
C ILE A 109 0.37 11.11 4.05
N ILE A 110 -0.42 11.69 4.95
CA ILE A 110 -0.70 13.14 4.98
C ILE A 110 0.47 13.91 5.59
N GLU A 111 1.01 13.46 6.72
CA GLU A 111 2.03 14.20 7.48
C GLU A 111 3.46 13.92 7.01
N LYS A 112 3.69 12.77 6.37
CA LYS A 112 5.01 12.35 5.85
C LYS A 112 4.89 11.95 4.37
N PRO A 113 4.46 12.87 3.49
CA PRO A 113 4.32 12.55 2.07
C PRO A 113 5.67 12.14 1.49
N ARG A 114 5.66 11.09 0.66
CA ARG A 114 6.85 10.59 -0.03
C ARG A 114 6.88 11.12 -1.45
N GLU A 115 8.04 11.59 -1.90
CA GLU A 115 8.24 12.01 -3.28
C GLU A 115 8.01 10.82 -4.23
N PHE A 116 7.39 11.10 -5.38
CA PHE A 116 7.24 10.10 -6.43
C PHE A 116 8.50 10.02 -7.29
N ILE A 117 8.98 8.80 -7.49
CA ILE A 117 10.13 8.51 -8.32
C ILE A 117 9.64 7.85 -9.61
N LYS A 118 10.02 8.44 -10.76
CA LYS A 118 9.78 7.86 -12.08
C LYS A 118 11.08 7.35 -12.68
N THR A 119 11.10 6.08 -13.04
CA THR A 119 12.19 5.43 -13.78
C THR A 119 11.61 4.64 -14.96
N LYS A 120 12.47 4.08 -15.81
CA LYS A 120 12.03 3.19 -16.90
C LYS A 120 11.25 1.96 -16.42
N ARG A 121 11.44 1.54 -15.16
CA ARG A 121 10.88 0.28 -14.61
C ARG A 121 9.96 0.47 -13.42
N TYR A 122 9.75 1.71 -12.97
CA TYR A 122 9.04 1.98 -11.73
C TYR A 122 8.44 3.38 -11.74
N PHE A 123 7.21 3.48 -11.25
CA PHE A 123 6.57 4.73 -10.90
C PHE A 123 5.82 4.56 -9.59
N GLY A 124 6.16 5.37 -8.59
CA GLY A 124 5.54 5.30 -7.27
C GLY A 124 6.33 6.08 -6.21
N PRO A 125 5.89 6.06 -4.95
CA PRO A 125 6.53 6.79 -3.86
C PRO A 125 7.93 6.23 -3.55
N ASP A 126 8.89 7.08 -3.16
CA ASP A 126 10.28 6.64 -2.91
C ASP A 126 10.31 5.45 -1.94
N ARG A 127 10.84 4.34 -2.43
CA ARG A 127 10.94 3.05 -1.72
C ARG A 127 11.94 3.11 -0.57
N ARG A 128 12.81 4.12 -0.55
CA ARG A 128 13.75 4.41 0.54
C ARG A 128 13.00 5.07 1.69
N ARG A 129 12.40 4.26 2.55
CA ARG A 129 12.07 4.74 3.89
C ARG A 129 13.38 4.95 4.65
N SER A 130 13.57 6.16 5.15
CA SER A 130 14.76 6.52 5.91
C SER A 130 15.01 5.48 7.02
N SER A 131 16.19 4.87 6.96
CA SER A 131 16.84 4.07 8.01
C SER A 131 15.99 2.99 8.71
N VAL A 132 15.91 1.79 8.12
CA VAL A 132 16.31 0.63 8.94
C VAL A 132 17.81 0.83 9.15
N GLY A 133 18.17 1.36 10.32
CA GLY A 133 19.56 1.56 10.72
C GLY A 133 20.29 0.23 10.66
N TYR A 134 20.90 -0.08 9.53
CA TYR A 134 21.77 -1.23 9.38
C TYR A 134 22.99 -0.99 10.27
N LYS A 135 23.01 -1.62 11.45
CA LYS A 135 24.15 -1.67 12.38
C LYS A 135 25.12 -2.82 12.05
N GLY A 136 25.13 -3.33 10.82
CA GLY A 136 26.05 -4.38 10.41
C GLY A 136 27.24 -3.81 9.64
N THR A 137 28.29 -4.61 9.46
CA THR A 137 29.52 -4.22 8.76
C THR A 137 29.38 -4.24 7.24
N GLU A 138 28.61 -5.16 6.64
CA GLU A 138 28.49 -5.30 5.17
C GLU A 138 27.14 -5.86 4.69
N ARG A 139 26.39 -5.05 3.90
CA ARG A 139 25.08 -5.45 3.32
C ARG A 139 25.16 -6.59 2.29
N ARG A 140 26.34 -6.92 1.76
CA ARG A 140 26.49 -7.93 0.68
C ARG A 140 26.51 -9.37 1.20
N ILE A 141 26.88 -9.60 2.45
CA ILE A 141 26.99 -10.95 3.03
C ILE A 141 25.63 -11.47 3.52
N ALA A 142 24.74 -10.59 3.97
CA ALA A 142 23.43 -10.97 4.53
C ALA A 142 22.40 -11.49 3.51
N ASN A 143 22.65 -11.33 2.20
CA ASN A 143 21.71 -11.79 1.17
C ASN A 143 21.73 -13.31 0.92
N LEU A 144 22.59 -14.06 1.62
CA LEU A 144 22.73 -15.51 1.43
C LEU A 144 22.07 -16.36 2.52
N GLU A 145 21.68 -15.76 3.65
CA GLU A 145 21.03 -16.49 4.74
C GLU A 145 19.96 -15.61 5.40
N GLY A 146 18.72 -15.67 4.88
CA GLY A 146 17.57 -15.12 5.59
C GLY A 146 16.51 -14.49 4.69
N SER A 147 15.67 -15.30 4.05
CA SER A 147 14.41 -14.80 3.51
C SER A 147 13.32 -15.87 3.37
N GLU A 148 13.22 -16.79 4.33
CA GLU A 148 12.06 -17.67 4.47
C GLU A 148 11.59 -17.59 5.93
N GLY A 149 10.68 -16.66 6.20
CA GLY A 149 10.06 -16.48 7.52
C GLY A 149 8.87 -15.55 7.42
N GLU A 150 7.77 -15.92 8.06
CA GLU A 150 6.65 -15.00 8.31
C GLU A 150 7.12 -13.90 9.26
N LEU A 151 6.87 -12.64 8.91
CA LEU A 151 7.16 -11.54 9.81
C LEU A 151 6.04 -11.41 10.84
N SER A 152 6.39 -11.07 12.08
CA SER A 152 5.42 -10.68 13.09
C SER A 152 4.66 -9.43 12.66
N GLN A 153 3.46 -9.21 13.20
CA GLN A 153 2.68 -8.01 12.86
C GLN A 153 3.44 -6.72 13.18
N ASP A 154 4.25 -6.70 14.23
CA ASP A 154 5.08 -5.54 14.59
C ASP A 154 6.26 -5.35 13.62
N GLU A 155 6.87 -6.42 13.10
CA GLU A 155 7.93 -6.33 12.09
C GLU A 155 7.39 -5.91 10.73
N VAL A 156 6.24 -6.47 10.36
CA VAL A 156 5.42 -6.03 9.23
C VAL A 156 5.15 -4.53 9.43
N GLU A 157 4.59 -4.11 10.56
CA GLU A 157 4.31 -2.71 10.86
C GLU A 157 5.55 -1.81 10.97
N ALA A 158 6.74 -2.31 11.33
CA ALA A 158 7.97 -1.54 11.40
C ALA A 158 8.62 -1.35 10.02
N LEU A 159 8.63 -2.39 9.19
CA LEU A 159 9.01 -2.30 7.78
C LEU A 159 8.00 -1.43 7.00
N LEU A 160 6.73 -1.51 7.40
CA LEU A 160 5.58 -0.81 6.81
C LEU A 160 5.18 0.45 7.56
N GLY A 161 5.92 0.92 8.57
CA GLY A 161 5.63 2.15 9.31
C GLY A 161 6.84 2.77 10.01
N GLY A 162 7.51 3.72 9.35
CA GLY A 162 8.47 4.66 9.94
C GLY A 162 7.99 6.10 9.80
#